data_AF-A0AB34VEJ0-F1
#
_entry.id   AF-A0AB34VEJ0-F1
#
_cell.length_a   1.000
_cell.length_b   1.000
_cell.length_c   1.000
_cell.angle_alpha   90.00
_cell.angle_beta   90.00
_cell.angle_gamma   90.00
#
_symmetry.space_group_name_H-M   'P 1'
#
loop_
_entity.id
_entity.type
_entity.pdbx_description
1 polymer ?
#
loop_
_entity_poly.entity_id
_entity_poly.type
_entity_poly.pdbx_seq_one_letter_code
_entity_poly.pdbx_strand_id
1 'polypeptide(L)'
;MSRTVQIKSPLSASHAEARFDNGSSEKMTFDEFRQRWRLLRDSNRNPALRYFNHQNNDFKFCVLTLVNRDWPGSFRQEDIGKPFECFDQLRRERIIMAMNKLARWGKILPRQFSTADCFLPE
;
A
#
# COMPACT_ATOMS: atom_id res chain seq x y z
N MET A 1 -1.34 34.84 7.47
CA MET A 1 -2.41 34.85 6.43
C MET A 1 -2.62 33.43 5.94
N SER A 2 -3.63 32.73 6.48
CA SER A 2 -3.91 31.34 6.14
C SER A 2 -4.66 31.25 4.80
N ARG A 3 -4.01 30.74 3.76
CA ARG A 3 -4.66 30.49 2.45
C ARG A 3 -5.33 29.11 2.48
N THR A 4 -6.65 29.08 2.34
CA THR A 4 -7.44 27.86 2.11
C THR A 4 -7.41 27.51 0.62
N VAL A 5 -7.11 26.26 0.28
CA VAL A 5 -7.03 25.80 -1.11
C VAL A 5 -8.24 24.92 -1.43
N GLN A 6 -8.97 25.26 -2.50
CA GLN A 6 -10.04 24.43 -3.07
C GLN A 6 -9.47 23.78 -4.34
N ILE A 7 -9.41 22.45 -4.39
CA ILE A 7 -8.86 21.72 -5.55
C ILE A 7 -10.02 21.23 -6.42
N LYS A 8 -10.06 21.67 -7.68
CA LYS A 8 -10.82 20.99 -8.75
C LYS A 8 -9.90 19.97 -9.42
N SER A 9 -10.25 18.69 -9.31
CA SER A 9 -9.54 17.59 -9.99
C SER A 9 -9.72 17.64 -11.51
N PRO A 10 -8.66 17.45 -12.32
CA PRO A 10 -8.80 17.14 -13.74
C PRO A 10 -8.89 15.62 -13.97
N LEU A 11 -9.95 15.18 -14.64
CA LEU A 11 -10.02 13.93 -15.43
C LEU A 11 -9.03 14.07 -16.62
N SER A 12 -8.36 13.06 -17.20
CA SER A 12 -8.66 11.63 -17.33
C SER A 12 -7.40 10.83 -17.74
N ALA A 13 -7.27 9.59 -17.24
CA ALA A 13 -6.76 8.44 -18.01
C ALA A 13 -7.25 7.12 -17.36
N SER A 14 -8.28 6.55 -17.99
CA SER A 14 -8.73 5.14 -18.01
C SER A 14 -8.65 4.21 -16.78
N HIS A 15 -9.85 3.72 -16.43
CA HIS A 15 -10.26 2.39 -15.93
C HIS A 15 -10.31 2.11 -14.41
N ALA A 16 -11.48 1.54 -14.05
CA ALA A 16 -11.95 0.99 -12.78
C ALA A 16 -12.42 2.00 -11.70
N GLU A 17 -13.70 1.86 -11.36
CA GLU A 17 -14.51 2.68 -10.46
C GLU A 17 -13.90 2.77 -9.05
N ALA A 18 -13.22 3.88 -8.76
CA ALA A 18 -13.14 4.37 -7.40
C ALA A 18 -14.50 4.97 -7.05
N ARG A 19 -15.33 4.19 -6.34
CA ARG A 19 -16.49 4.74 -5.61
C ARG A 19 -15.94 5.76 -4.61
N PHE A 20 -16.03 7.04 -4.96
CA PHE A 20 -15.75 8.12 -4.03
C PHE A 20 -16.87 8.11 -2.99
N ASP A 21 -16.57 7.53 -1.83
CA ASP A 21 -17.36 7.80 -0.63
C ASP A 21 -17.29 9.31 -0.37
N ASN A 22 -18.47 9.92 -0.27
CA ASN A 22 -18.68 11.36 -0.25
C ASN A 22 -18.42 11.91 1.17
N GLY A 23 -17.30 11.50 1.77
CA GLY A 23 -16.89 11.85 3.13
C GLY A 23 -16.28 13.24 3.15
N SER A 24 -17.06 14.21 3.64
CA SER A 24 -16.66 15.53 4.15
C SER A 24 -15.32 16.07 3.64
N SER A 25 -15.36 17.10 2.77
CA SER A 25 -14.20 17.96 2.47
C SER A 25 -13.75 18.66 3.76
N GLU A 26 -12.89 17.96 4.50
CA GLU A 26 -12.25 18.46 5.70
C GLU A 26 -11.31 19.59 5.27
N LYS A 27 -11.62 20.82 5.72
CA LYS A 27 -10.82 21.99 5.39
C LYS A 27 -9.49 21.90 6.13
N MET A 28 -8.47 21.33 5.48
CA MET A 28 -7.10 21.37 5.99
C MET A 28 -6.36 22.64 5.53
N THR A 29 -5.39 23.07 6.32
CA THR A 29 -4.48 24.17 5.99
C THR A 29 -3.56 23.79 4.82
N PHE A 30 -2.97 24.79 4.17
CA PHE A 30 -2.05 24.55 3.05
C PHE A 30 -0.79 23.76 3.47
N ASP A 31 -0.33 23.95 4.71
CA ASP A 31 0.82 23.21 5.24
C ASP A 31 0.47 21.76 5.54
N GLU A 32 -0.71 21.50 6.13
CA GLU A 32 -1.26 20.14 6.26
C GLU A 32 -1.46 19.48 4.88
N PHE A 33 -1.94 20.23 3.88
CA PHE A 33 -2.02 19.74 2.50
C PHE A 33 -0.65 19.35 1.96
N ARG A 34 0.37 20.20 2.14
CA ARG A 34 1.73 19.88 1.66
C ARG A 34 2.31 18.66 2.36
N GLN A 35 2.11 18.52 3.67
CA GLN A 35 2.56 17.36 4.44
C GLN A 35 1.84 16.09 3.95
N ARG A 36 0.51 16.12 3.87
CA ARG A 36 -0.31 15.00 3.41
C ARG A 36 -0.01 14.62 1.96
N TRP A 37 0.21 15.59 1.08
CA TRP A 37 0.58 15.35 -0.31
C TRP A 37 1.97 14.73 -0.46
N ARG A 38 2.96 15.14 0.35
CA ARG A 38 4.28 14.50 0.36
C ARG A 38 4.17 13.06 0.84
N LEU A 39 3.44 12.81 1.93
CA LEU A 39 3.17 11.46 2.43
C LEU A 39 2.50 10.60 1.36
N LEU A 40 1.44 11.08 0.72
CA LEU A 40 0.79 10.36 -0.39
C LEU A 40 1.72 10.12 -1.57
N ARG A 41 2.58 11.08 -1.93
CA ARG A 41 3.56 10.94 -3.02
C ARG A 41 4.59 9.88 -2.70
N ASP A 42 5.10 9.86 -1.48
CA ASP A 42 6.17 8.96 -1.06
C ASP A 42 5.61 7.54 -0.79
N SER A 43 4.39 7.39 -0.24
CA SER A 43 3.67 6.11 -0.22
C SER A 43 3.34 5.61 -1.63
N ASN A 44 3.00 6.49 -2.57
CA ASN A 44 2.82 6.11 -3.98
C ASN A 44 4.13 5.71 -4.67
N ARG A 45 5.29 6.08 -4.13
CA ARG A 45 6.61 5.67 -4.64
C ARG A 45 7.02 4.28 -4.22
N ASN A 46 6.32 3.64 -3.27
CA ASN A 46 6.58 2.27 -2.85
C ASN A 46 5.52 1.33 -3.44
N PRO A 47 5.81 0.64 -4.56
CA PRO A 47 4.85 -0.26 -5.20
C PRO A 47 4.41 -1.39 -4.29
N ALA A 48 5.31 -2.03 -3.55
CA ALA A 48 4.95 -3.17 -2.70
C ALA A 48 3.93 -2.78 -1.63
N LEU A 49 4.18 -1.70 -0.91
CA LEU A 49 3.27 -1.13 0.09
C LEU A 49 1.91 -0.83 -0.53
N ARG A 50 1.89 -0.06 -1.63
CA ARG A 50 0.65 0.36 -2.28
C ARG A 50 -0.19 -0.84 -2.72
N TYR A 51 0.44 -1.80 -3.38
CA TYR A 51 -0.27 -2.98 -3.87
C TYR A 51 -0.76 -3.84 -2.73
N PHE A 52 0.09 -4.15 -1.74
CA PHE A 52 -0.29 -4.98 -0.59
C PHE A 52 -1.46 -4.37 0.18
N ASN A 53 -1.42 -3.05 0.44
CA ASN A 53 -2.47 -2.35 1.18
C ASN A 53 -3.80 -2.29 0.43
N HIS A 54 -3.77 -2.29 -0.91
CA HIS A 54 -4.98 -2.28 -1.73
C HIS A 54 -5.64 -3.65 -1.86
N GLN A 55 -4.95 -4.75 -1.54
CA GLN A 55 -5.54 -6.09 -1.66
C GLN A 55 -6.47 -6.43 -0.49
N ASN A 56 -7.40 -7.35 -0.77
CA ASN A 56 -8.31 -7.90 0.23
C ASN A 56 -7.60 -8.85 1.22
N ASN A 57 -8.32 -9.27 2.26
CA ASN A 57 -7.78 -10.14 3.30
C ASN A 57 -7.40 -11.53 2.77
N ASP A 58 -8.10 -12.06 1.77
CA ASP A 58 -7.81 -13.38 1.18
C ASP A 58 -6.44 -13.38 0.47
N PHE A 59 -6.17 -12.33 -0.30
CA PHE A 59 -4.86 -12.17 -0.92
C PHE A 59 -3.76 -12.03 0.14
N LYS A 60 -3.98 -11.18 1.16
CA LYS A 60 -3.02 -11.01 2.26
C LYS A 60 -2.79 -12.34 2.97
N PHE A 61 -3.83 -13.13 3.23
CA PHE A 61 -3.73 -14.49 3.77
C PHE A 61 -2.84 -15.38 2.91
N CYS A 62 -3.03 -15.42 1.58
CA CYS A 62 -2.17 -16.19 0.68
C CYS A 62 -0.71 -15.76 0.75
N VAL A 63 -0.44 -14.44 0.75
CA VAL A 63 0.92 -13.90 0.88
C VAL A 63 1.57 -14.34 2.19
N LEU A 64 0.91 -14.11 3.33
CA LEU A 64 1.46 -14.43 4.64
C LEU A 64 1.63 -15.94 4.83
N THR A 65 0.74 -16.75 4.25
CA THR A 65 0.84 -18.22 4.25
C THR A 65 2.06 -18.70 3.45
N LEU A 66 2.33 -18.11 2.29
CA LEU A 66 3.53 -18.40 1.53
C LEU A 66 4.81 -18.01 2.26
N VAL A 67 4.80 -16.89 3.00
CA VAL A 67 5.94 -16.56 3.87
C VAL A 67 6.10 -17.61 4.95
N ASN A 68 5.04 -17.94 5.69
CA ASN A 68 5.08 -18.92 6.76
C ASN A 68 5.52 -20.32 6.30
N ARG A 69 5.22 -20.69 5.04
CA ARG A 69 5.71 -21.94 4.47
C ARG A 69 7.24 -21.98 4.40
N ASP A 70 7.87 -20.88 4.02
CA ASP A 70 9.33 -20.80 3.89
C ASP A 70 10.01 -20.38 5.22
N TRP A 71 9.27 -19.70 6.10
CA TRP A 71 9.72 -19.13 7.37
C TRP A 71 8.63 -19.29 8.45
N PRO A 72 8.50 -20.49 9.05
CA PRO A 72 7.41 -20.83 9.97
C PRO A 72 7.34 -19.89 11.18
N GLY A 73 6.11 -19.52 11.57
CA GLY A 73 5.86 -18.66 12.74
C GLY A 73 6.11 -17.16 12.53
N SER A 74 6.39 -16.73 11.29
CA SER A 74 6.64 -15.31 10.99
C SER A 74 5.40 -14.43 11.16
N PHE A 75 4.23 -14.95 10.79
CA PHE A 75 2.96 -14.24 10.85
C PHE A 75 1.88 -15.07 11.55
N ARG A 76 1.03 -14.38 12.30
CA ARG A 76 -0.13 -14.93 13.01
C ARG A 76 -1.42 -14.61 12.26
N GLN A 77 -2.52 -15.26 12.63
CA GLN A 77 -3.83 -14.98 12.03
C GLN A 77 -4.25 -13.52 12.20
N GLU A 78 -3.94 -12.92 13.36
CA GLU A 78 -4.19 -11.51 13.67
C GLU A 78 -3.40 -10.52 12.79
N ASP A 79 -2.38 -10.98 12.05
CA ASP A 79 -1.64 -10.15 11.10
C ASP A 79 -2.36 -9.99 9.76
N ILE A 80 -3.35 -10.85 9.48
CA ILE A 80 -4.15 -10.76 8.25
C ILE A 80 -4.96 -9.47 8.30
N GLY A 81 -4.87 -8.68 7.22
CA GLY A 81 -5.57 -7.41 7.10
C GLY A 81 -4.77 -6.20 7.57
N LYS A 82 -3.72 -6.39 8.39
CA LYS A 82 -2.82 -5.29 8.77
C LYS A 82 -2.18 -4.64 7.53
N PRO A 83 -1.92 -3.33 7.58
CA PRO A 83 -1.23 -2.64 6.51
C PRO A 83 0.27 -2.99 6.54
N PHE A 84 0.93 -2.84 5.38
CA PHE A 84 2.34 -3.19 5.16
C PHE A 84 3.29 -2.51 6.14
N GLU A 85 2.97 -1.29 6.54
CA GLU A 85 3.73 -0.41 7.42
C GLU A 85 3.78 -0.91 8.87
N CYS A 86 2.79 -1.71 9.29
CA CYS A 86 2.76 -2.28 10.65
C CYS A 86 3.81 -3.38 10.88
N PHE A 87 4.44 -3.86 9.81
CA PHE A 87 5.45 -4.92 9.90
C PHE A 87 6.86 -4.33 9.97
N ASP A 88 7.73 -5.01 10.70
CA ASP A 88 9.15 -4.72 10.72
C ASP A 88 9.78 -4.98 9.35
N GLN A 89 10.96 -4.40 9.13
CA GLN A 89 11.65 -4.44 7.84
C GLN A 89 11.85 -5.86 7.31
N LEU A 90 12.23 -6.80 8.18
CA LEU A 90 12.46 -8.19 7.78
C LEU A 90 11.17 -8.84 7.29
N ARG A 91 10.06 -8.67 8.01
CA ARG A 91 8.74 -9.16 7.59
C ARG A 91 8.28 -8.50 6.29
N ARG A 92 8.49 -7.20 6.11
CA ARG A 92 8.18 -6.47 4.87
C ARG A 92 8.94 -7.04 3.66
N GLU A 93 10.23 -7.33 3.82
CA GLU A 93 11.03 -7.97 2.76
C GLU A 93 10.46 -9.34 2.38
N ARG A 94 10.09 -10.16 3.37
CA ARG A 94 9.50 -11.48 3.09
C ARG A 94 8.14 -11.39 2.39
N ILE A 95 7.31 -10.42 2.78
CA ILE A 95 6.05 -10.11 2.08
C ILE A 95 6.33 -9.81 0.60
N ILE A 96 7.31 -8.96 0.28
CA ILE A 96 7.70 -8.65 -1.10
C ILE A 96 8.12 -9.91 -1.86
N MET A 97 8.94 -10.76 -1.25
CA MET A 97 9.36 -12.02 -1.88
C MET A 97 8.17 -12.95 -2.17
N ALA A 98 7.22 -13.07 -1.25
CA ALA A 98 6.02 -13.87 -1.44
C ALA A 98 5.10 -13.28 -2.53
N MET A 99 4.91 -11.96 -2.55
CA MET A 99 4.18 -11.28 -3.63
C MET A 99 4.83 -11.52 -5.00
N ASN A 100 6.17 -11.51 -5.08
CA ASN A 100 6.90 -11.85 -6.30
C ASN A 100 6.73 -13.30 -6.74
N LYS A 101 6.48 -14.24 -5.81
CA LYS A 101 6.14 -15.62 -6.14
C LYS A 101 4.71 -15.70 -6.70
N LEU A 102 3.75 -15.03 -6.06
CA LEU A 102 2.36 -14.97 -6.51
C LEU A 102 2.21 -14.26 -7.86
N ALA A 103 3.03 -13.25 -8.14
CA ALA A 103 3.01 -12.52 -9.42
C ALA A 103 3.30 -13.42 -10.62
N ARG A 104 3.88 -14.61 -10.40
CA ARG A 104 4.11 -15.61 -11.46
C ARG A 104 2.86 -16.44 -11.77
N TRP A 105 1.86 -16.46 -10.88
CA TRP A 105 0.69 -17.32 -10.99
C TRP A 105 -0.44 -16.68 -11.82
N GLY A 106 -0.31 -15.42 -12.20
CA GLY A 106 -1.31 -14.71 -13.00
C GLY A 106 -0.89 -13.28 -13.31
N LYS A 107 -1.83 -12.49 -13.85
CA LYS A 107 -1.59 -11.08 -14.23
C LYS A 107 -2.09 -10.07 -13.21
N ILE A 108 -2.51 -10.53 -12.02
CA ILE A 108 -3.15 -9.68 -10.99
C ILE A 108 -2.15 -8.78 -10.27
N LEU A 109 -0.87 -9.13 -10.29
CA LEU A 109 0.22 -8.34 -9.71
C LEU A 109 1.15 -7.82 -10.82
N PRO A 110 1.82 -6.67 -10.58
CA PRO A 110 3.01 -6.29 -11.32
C PRO A 110 4.01 -7.44 -11.42
N ARG A 111 4.74 -7.49 -12.54
CA ARG A 111 5.67 -8.58 -12.84
C ARG A 111 6.73 -8.78 -11.76
N GLN A 112 7.16 -7.70 -11.12
CA GLN A 112 8.15 -7.74 -10.05
C GLN A 112 8.05 -6.50 -9.14
N PHE A 113 8.17 -6.74 -7.84
CA PHE A 113 8.40 -5.76 -6.79
C PHE A 113 9.86 -5.77 -6.36
N SER A 114 10.40 -4.60 -6.02
CA SER A 114 11.78 -4.48 -5.53
C SER A 114 11.84 -4.83 -4.06
N THR A 115 12.86 -5.57 -3.61
CA THR A 115 13.10 -5.77 -2.17
C THR A 115 13.45 -4.48 -1.45
N ALA A 116 13.96 -3.46 -2.17
CA ALA A 116 14.19 -2.12 -1.62
C ALA A 116 12.90 -1.45 -1.12
N ASP A 117 11.72 -1.94 -1.54
CA ASP A 117 10.44 -1.45 -1.03
C ASP A 117 10.20 -1.85 0.44
N CYS A 118 11.07 -2.64 1.08
CA CYS A 118 10.97 -2.96 2.51
C CYS A 118 11.41 -1.80 3.43
N PHE A 119 12.11 -0.81 2.89
CA PHE A 119 12.57 0.37 3.62
C PHE A 119 11.50 1.45 3.59
N LEU A 120 10.96 1.80 4.76
CA LEU A 120 10.08 2.95 4.92
C LEU A 120 10.84 4.05 5.68
N PRO A 121 10.63 5.32 5.35
CA PRO A 121 11.15 6.41 6.16
C PRO A 121 10.58 6.34 7.57
N GLU A 122 11.43 6.58 8.58
CA GLU A 122 11.03 6.70 9.98
C GLU A 122 10.12 7.91 10.24
#